data_AF-A0A382BI67-F1
#
_entry.id   AF-A0A382BI67-F1
#
_cell.length_a   1.000
_cell.length_b   1.000
_cell.length_c   1.000
_cell.angle_alpha   90.00
_cell.angle_beta   90.00
_cell.angle_gamma   90.00
#
_symmetry.space_group_name_H-M   'P 1'
#
loop_
_entity.id
_entity.type
_entity.pdbx_description
1 polymer ?
#
loop_
_entity_poly.entity_id
_entity_poly.type
_entity_poly.pdbx_seq_one_letter_code
_entity_poly.pdbx_strand_id
1 'polypeptide(L)'
;MIPIIPSDLKQEIISLDGKGYKAYKSLQGKSFGYDPFTVRFEHVQGDSFAQPTRLSISIGVDEAGFPPALFNNPTRKLALEDHLLRRVNYFISANKTRVKGSGKSGKVQVQIPGQKILKRSGMLVKGSRLQLIMFAGLPAQGRTVLGNECLKLFSEVLPPIWHKSLIASSLDKNELSRAIETLEDYQFLQSELNKNNWVTFVANGSNLPRSSGASDTPLLDVSTIFEAPEGLKKLVELPNAGKIKGMAVPRGITLIVGGGFHGKSTLLRAI
;
A
#
# COMPACT_ATOMS: atom_id res chain seq x y z
N MET A 1 -12.76 -3.16 18.78
CA MET A 1 -11.90 -2.81 19.93
C MET A 1 -10.45 -2.93 19.45
N ILE A 2 -9.54 -2.04 19.85
CA ILE A 2 -8.14 -2.15 19.40
C ILE A 2 -7.53 -3.43 20.00
N PRO A 3 -6.78 -4.25 19.23
CA PRO A 3 -6.20 -5.49 19.75
C PRO A 3 -5.24 -5.20 20.90
N ILE A 4 -5.36 -6.00 21.95
CA ILE A 4 -4.55 -5.88 23.17
C ILE A 4 -3.29 -6.73 23.02
N ILE A 5 -2.16 -6.25 23.54
CA ILE A 5 -0.93 -7.05 23.61
C ILE A 5 -1.16 -8.34 24.40
N PRO A 6 -0.81 -9.52 23.86
CA PRO A 6 -1.01 -10.77 24.59
C PRO A 6 -0.03 -10.90 25.76
N SER A 7 -0.47 -11.63 26.80
CA SER A 7 0.27 -11.73 28.06
C SER A 7 1.64 -12.39 27.91
N ASP A 8 1.76 -13.35 27.01
CA ASP A 8 3.01 -14.05 26.69
C ASP A 8 4.04 -13.09 26.07
N LEU A 9 3.68 -12.31 25.04
CA LEU A 9 4.57 -11.30 24.46
C LEU A 9 4.95 -10.23 25.48
N LYS A 10 3.99 -9.79 26.30
CA LYS A 10 4.24 -8.81 27.36
C LYS A 10 5.28 -9.34 28.36
N GLN A 11 5.13 -10.59 28.82
CA GLN A 11 6.08 -11.23 29.73
C GLN A 11 7.45 -11.42 29.09
N GLU A 12 7.50 -11.82 27.82
CA GLU A 12 8.77 -11.92 27.09
C GLU A 12 9.48 -10.57 27.02
N ILE A 13 8.79 -9.50 26.62
CA ILE A 13 9.39 -8.15 26.54
C ILE A 13 9.89 -7.68 27.91
N ILE A 14 9.11 -7.87 28.99
CA ILE A 14 9.54 -7.53 30.36
C ILE A 14 10.81 -8.30 30.73
N SER A 15 10.89 -9.58 30.39
CA SER A 15 12.07 -10.40 30.68
C SER A 15 13.33 -9.97 29.92
N LEU A 16 13.18 -9.20 28.84
CA LEU A 16 14.28 -8.70 28.02
C LEU A 16 14.80 -7.34 28.50
N ASP A 17 14.06 -6.63 29.35
CA ASP A 17 14.41 -5.28 29.80
C ASP A 17 15.80 -5.25 30.46
N GLY A 18 16.59 -4.22 30.15
CA GLY A 18 17.95 -4.06 30.67
C GLY A 18 18.99 -5.06 30.14
N LYS A 19 18.60 -6.09 29.36
CA LYS A 19 19.56 -7.03 28.75
C LYS A 19 20.26 -6.40 27.53
N GLY A 20 21.34 -7.05 27.10
CA GLY A 20 22.01 -6.69 25.84
C GLY A 20 21.10 -6.92 24.63
N TYR A 21 21.27 -6.09 23.58
CA TYR A 21 20.36 -6.01 22.42
C TYR A 21 20.12 -7.36 21.73
N LYS A 22 21.15 -8.21 21.69
CA LYS A 22 21.07 -9.57 21.13
C LYS A 22 19.97 -10.41 21.78
N ALA A 23 19.52 -10.08 23.00
CA ALA A 23 18.44 -10.77 23.69
C ALA A 23 17.12 -10.74 22.90
N TYR A 24 16.87 -9.70 22.08
CA TYR A 24 15.71 -9.67 21.18
C TYR A 24 15.68 -10.84 20.18
N LYS A 25 16.82 -11.47 19.85
CA LYS A 25 16.85 -12.63 18.95
C LYS A 25 16.02 -13.80 19.44
N SER A 26 15.74 -13.88 20.74
CA SER A 26 14.81 -14.86 21.31
C SER A 26 13.38 -14.74 20.75
N LEU A 27 12.98 -13.57 20.23
CA LEU A 27 11.67 -13.38 19.59
C LEU A 27 11.61 -13.97 18.18
N GLN A 28 12.76 -14.20 17.52
CA GLN A 28 12.79 -14.60 16.12
C GLN A 28 12.11 -15.95 15.89
N GLY A 29 11.21 -16.00 14.92
CA GLY A 29 10.41 -17.19 14.56
C GLY A 29 9.13 -17.36 15.38
N LYS A 30 8.97 -16.65 16.51
CA LYS A 30 7.79 -16.73 17.38
C LYS A 30 6.59 -16.00 16.80
N SER A 31 5.40 -16.48 17.18
CA SER A 31 4.11 -15.92 16.80
C SER A 31 3.28 -15.65 18.05
N PHE A 32 2.58 -14.52 18.07
CA PHE A 32 1.78 -14.08 19.20
C PHE A 32 0.37 -13.68 18.71
N GLY A 33 -0.66 -14.08 19.47
CA GLY A 33 -2.06 -13.82 19.13
C GLY A 33 -2.51 -12.43 19.58
N TYR A 34 -2.99 -11.62 18.63
CA TYR A 34 -3.58 -10.30 18.85
C TYR A 34 -5.03 -10.32 18.36
N ASP A 35 -5.90 -11.11 19.00
CA ASP A 35 -7.26 -11.43 18.53
C ASP A 35 -7.96 -10.26 17.78
N PRO A 36 -8.38 -10.43 16.50
CA PRO A 36 -8.31 -11.64 15.65
C PRO A 36 -7.00 -11.79 14.82
N PHE A 37 -5.99 -10.99 15.11
CA PHE A 37 -4.72 -10.97 14.40
C PHE A 37 -3.73 -11.99 14.98
N THR A 38 -2.72 -12.33 14.18
CA THR A 38 -1.50 -13.01 14.64
C THR A 38 -0.29 -12.24 14.15
N VAL A 39 0.66 -11.97 15.04
CA VAL A 39 1.91 -11.27 14.73
C VAL A 39 3.07 -12.24 14.85
N ARG A 40 3.83 -12.42 13.76
CA ARG A 40 5.02 -13.27 13.71
C ARG A 40 6.28 -12.46 13.52
N PHE A 41 7.31 -12.77 14.30
CA PHE A 41 8.64 -12.17 14.20
C PHE A 41 9.47 -12.91 13.16
N GLU A 42 9.37 -12.50 11.89
CA GLU A 42 10.03 -13.17 10.77
C GLU A 42 11.56 -13.03 10.83
N HIS A 43 12.05 -11.82 11.11
CA HIS A 43 13.47 -11.56 11.23
C HIS A 43 13.73 -10.43 12.21
N VAL A 44 14.39 -10.74 13.32
CA VAL A 44 14.73 -9.75 14.34
C VAL A 44 16.04 -9.05 13.98
N GLN A 45 16.07 -7.73 14.05
CA GLN A 45 17.27 -6.95 13.73
C GLN A 45 18.44 -7.26 14.69
N GLY A 46 19.68 -7.21 14.19
CA GLY A 46 20.88 -7.57 14.97
C GLY A 46 21.34 -6.49 15.97
N ASP A 47 21.02 -5.23 15.69
CA ASP A 47 21.31 -4.06 16.52
C ASP A 47 20.26 -2.95 16.28
N SER A 48 20.31 -1.87 17.06
CA SER A 48 19.32 -0.78 16.97
C SER A 48 19.45 0.10 15.71
N PHE A 49 20.57 0.03 14.99
CA PHE A 49 20.85 0.80 13.76
C PHE A 49 20.62 -0.02 12.47
N ALA A 50 20.59 -1.35 12.56
CA ALA A 50 20.31 -2.29 11.47
C ALA A 50 18.93 -2.09 10.82
N GLN A 51 18.64 -2.83 9.75
CA GLN A 51 17.29 -2.84 9.18
C GLN A 51 16.27 -3.26 10.25
N PRO A 52 15.15 -2.53 10.43
CA PRO A 52 14.21 -2.84 11.51
C PRO A 52 13.62 -4.26 11.40
N THR A 53 13.20 -4.80 12.54
CA THR A 53 12.64 -6.16 12.66
C THR A 53 11.47 -6.35 11.71
N ARG A 54 11.50 -7.40 10.90
CA ARG A 54 10.43 -7.78 9.97
C ARG A 54 9.37 -8.58 10.71
N LEU A 55 8.14 -8.10 10.64
CA LEU A 55 6.95 -8.70 11.22
C LEU A 55 5.99 -9.14 10.09
N SER A 56 5.35 -10.29 10.26
CA SER A 56 4.17 -10.67 9.48
C SER A 56 2.94 -10.56 10.37
N ILE A 57 1.95 -9.78 9.95
CA ILE A 57 0.67 -9.64 10.60
C ILE A 57 -0.36 -10.36 9.74
N SER A 58 -1.16 -11.25 10.33
CA SER A 58 -2.19 -11.99 9.60
C SER A 58 -3.53 -11.98 10.30
N ILE A 59 -4.61 -12.03 9.53
CA ILE A 59 -6.00 -12.10 9.97
C ILE A 59 -6.80 -12.91 8.93
N GLY A 60 -7.83 -13.64 9.33
CA GLY A 60 -8.76 -14.27 8.41
C GLY A 60 -9.54 -13.22 7.61
N VAL A 61 -9.80 -13.47 6.32
CA VAL A 61 -10.58 -12.54 5.48
C VAL A 61 -12.01 -12.34 6.00
N ASP A 62 -12.60 -13.41 6.56
CA ASP A 62 -13.92 -13.38 7.17
C ASP A 62 -13.92 -12.60 8.48
N GLU A 63 -12.91 -12.81 9.34
CA GLU A 63 -12.70 -12.06 10.60
C GLU A 63 -12.44 -10.57 10.32
N ALA A 64 -11.76 -10.26 9.22
CA ALA A 64 -11.54 -8.92 8.73
C ALA A 64 -12.81 -8.27 8.13
N GLY A 65 -13.86 -9.06 7.87
CA GLY A 65 -15.13 -8.61 7.32
C GLY A 65 -15.13 -8.33 5.82
N PHE A 66 -14.18 -8.89 5.06
CA PHE A 66 -14.13 -8.73 3.61
C PHE A 66 -14.90 -9.84 2.90
N PRO A 67 -16.00 -9.54 2.19
CA PRO A 67 -16.72 -10.55 1.43
C PRO A 67 -15.88 -11.07 0.25
N PRO A 68 -16.05 -12.37 -0.14
CA PRO A 68 -15.31 -12.96 -1.27
C PRO A 68 -15.40 -12.17 -2.56
N ALA A 69 -16.51 -11.46 -2.80
CA ALA A 69 -16.71 -10.62 -3.98
C ALA A 69 -15.62 -9.55 -4.19
N LEU A 70 -14.85 -9.18 -3.15
CA LEU A 70 -13.77 -8.20 -3.23
C LEU A 70 -12.41 -8.82 -3.61
N PHE A 71 -12.28 -10.14 -3.67
CA PHE A 71 -11.02 -10.82 -3.98
C PHE A 71 -11.20 -12.15 -4.73
N ASN A 72 -12.39 -12.40 -5.29
CA ASN A 72 -12.73 -13.59 -6.05
C ASN A 72 -12.04 -13.70 -7.42
N ASN A 73 -11.50 -12.58 -7.92
CA ASN A 73 -10.71 -12.56 -9.15
C ASN A 73 -9.36 -11.83 -8.92
N PRO A 74 -8.34 -12.06 -9.77
CA PRO A 74 -7.00 -11.49 -9.58
C PRO A 74 -6.98 -9.96 -9.51
N THR A 75 -7.90 -9.30 -10.20
CA THR A 75 -7.99 -7.83 -10.33
C THR A 75 -8.49 -7.20 -9.06
N ARG A 76 -9.66 -7.66 -8.58
CA ARG A 76 -10.25 -7.19 -7.33
C ARG A 76 -9.31 -7.46 -6.16
N LYS A 77 -8.72 -8.66 -6.15
CA LYS A 77 -7.70 -9.04 -5.18
C LYS A 77 -6.51 -8.06 -5.18
N LEU A 78 -5.96 -7.74 -6.36
CA LEU A 78 -4.86 -6.79 -6.48
C LEU A 78 -5.23 -5.38 -6.01
N ALA A 79 -6.43 -4.90 -6.38
CA ALA A 79 -6.94 -3.60 -5.92
C ALA A 79 -7.12 -3.56 -4.40
N LEU A 80 -7.67 -4.62 -3.80
CA LEU A 80 -7.81 -4.76 -2.35
C LEU A 80 -6.44 -4.76 -1.66
N GLU A 81 -5.48 -5.55 -2.14
CA GLU A 81 -4.12 -5.61 -1.60
C GLU A 81 -3.43 -4.23 -1.63
N ASP A 82 -3.51 -3.51 -2.75
CA ASP A 82 -2.92 -2.18 -2.91
C ASP A 82 -3.61 -1.15 -2.01
N HIS A 83 -4.95 -1.14 -1.97
CA HIS A 83 -5.74 -0.22 -1.15
C HIS A 83 -5.42 -0.39 0.36
N LEU A 84 -5.39 -1.63 0.85
CA LEU A 84 -5.06 -1.90 2.25
C LEU A 84 -3.62 -1.47 2.59
N LEU A 85 -2.65 -1.71 1.69
CA LEU A 85 -1.27 -1.28 1.90
C LEU A 85 -1.13 0.26 1.97
N ARG A 86 -1.85 0.99 1.11
CA ARG A 86 -1.92 2.46 1.17
C ARG A 86 -2.47 2.94 2.50
N ARG A 87 -3.52 2.31 3.00
CA ARG A 87 -4.11 2.63 4.31
C ARG A 87 -3.14 2.40 5.45
N VAL A 88 -2.43 1.26 5.45
CA VAL A 88 -1.39 0.99 6.47
C VAL A 88 -0.31 2.07 6.43
N ASN A 89 0.17 2.43 5.24
CA ASN A 89 1.16 3.49 5.07
C ASN A 89 0.65 4.84 5.60
N TYR A 90 -0.61 5.20 5.30
CA TYR A 90 -1.26 6.40 5.83
C TYR A 90 -1.30 6.42 7.36
N PHE A 91 -1.77 5.33 8.00
CA PHE A 91 -1.86 5.29 9.47
C PHE A 91 -0.49 5.26 10.15
N ILE A 92 0.54 4.72 9.50
CA ILE A 92 1.94 4.86 9.96
C ILE A 92 2.36 6.34 9.95
N SER A 93 2.10 7.07 8.86
CA SER A 93 2.44 8.51 8.77
C SER A 93 1.61 9.40 9.69
N ALA A 94 0.35 9.04 9.94
CA ALA A 94 -0.56 9.77 10.81
C ALA A 94 -0.25 9.54 12.29
N ASN A 95 0.35 8.40 12.67
CA ASN A 95 0.68 8.09 14.05
C ASN A 95 1.70 9.10 14.63
N LYS A 96 1.35 9.70 15.78
CA LYS A 96 2.19 10.70 16.47
C LYS A 96 2.87 10.14 17.72
N THR A 97 2.55 8.91 18.12
CA THR A 97 3.12 8.28 19.31
C THR A 97 4.61 8.08 19.13
N ARG A 98 5.40 8.73 20.00
CA ARG A 98 6.85 8.60 20.02
C ARG A 98 7.28 7.44 20.91
N VAL A 99 8.17 6.61 20.38
CA VAL A 99 8.90 5.56 21.09
C VAL A 99 10.36 5.98 21.13
N LYS A 100 10.96 5.98 22.32
CA LYS A 100 12.32 6.47 22.55
C LYS A 100 13.36 5.38 22.28
N GLY A 101 14.59 5.81 22.02
CA GLY A 101 15.77 4.94 21.93
C GLY A 101 16.80 5.41 20.91
N SER A 102 17.84 4.60 20.73
CA SER A 102 18.92 4.81 19.78
C SER A 102 18.58 4.28 18.38
N GLY A 103 19.27 4.79 17.36
CA GLY A 103 19.18 4.28 15.99
C GLY A 103 17.76 4.38 15.41
N LYS A 104 17.20 3.23 15.02
CA LYS A 104 15.87 3.09 14.43
C LYS A 104 14.81 2.69 15.46
N SER A 105 15.08 2.83 16.76
CA SER A 105 14.09 2.55 17.82
C SER A 105 12.76 3.24 17.52
N GLY A 106 11.66 2.49 17.59
CA GLY A 106 10.32 3.02 17.32
C GLY A 106 9.98 3.28 15.85
N LYS A 107 10.92 3.09 14.92
CA LYS A 107 10.66 3.29 13.50
C LYS A 107 9.69 2.22 13.00
N VAL A 108 8.57 2.64 12.43
CA VAL A 108 7.57 1.76 11.79
C VAL A 108 7.52 2.07 10.31
N GLN A 109 7.54 1.04 9.46
CA GLN A 109 7.45 1.20 8.01
C GLN A 109 6.87 -0.03 7.33
N VAL A 110 6.34 0.16 6.13
CA VAL A 110 5.91 -0.89 5.19
C VAL A 110 6.52 -0.62 3.82
N GLN A 111 6.30 -1.51 2.87
CA GLN A 111 6.60 -1.20 1.47
C GLN A 111 5.72 -0.02 1.01
N ILE A 112 6.34 1.08 0.62
CA ILE A 112 5.63 2.32 0.26
C ILE A 112 4.99 2.14 -1.13
N PRO A 113 3.65 2.26 -1.26
CA PRO A 113 3.00 2.24 -2.55
C PRO A 113 3.22 3.58 -3.28
N GLY A 114 3.60 3.50 -4.57
CA GLY A 114 3.64 4.65 -5.48
C GLY A 114 2.29 4.90 -6.17
N GLN A 115 2.26 5.66 -7.26
CA GLN A 115 1.00 5.90 -7.99
C GLN A 115 0.46 4.65 -8.72
N LYS A 116 1.35 3.72 -9.09
CA LYS A 116 0.98 2.50 -9.80
C LYS A 116 0.42 1.44 -8.85
N ILE A 117 -0.64 0.76 -9.27
CA ILE A 117 -1.17 -0.43 -8.61
C ILE A 117 -0.34 -1.63 -9.09
N LEU A 118 0.42 -2.22 -8.18
CA LEU A 118 1.35 -3.32 -8.47
C LEU A 118 1.21 -4.42 -7.44
N LYS A 119 1.40 -5.67 -7.87
CA LYS A 119 1.50 -6.81 -6.96
C LYS A 119 2.73 -6.62 -6.08
N ARG A 120 2.53 -6.70 -4.76
CA ARG A 120 3.55 -6.40 -3.75
C ARG A 120 3.60 -7.47 -2.69
N SER A 121 4.78 -7.74 -2.14
CA SER A 121 4.93 -8.64 -0.99
C SER A 121 4.51 -7.99 0.33
N GLY A 122 4.31 -6.66 0.35
CA GLY A 122 3.90 -5.92 1.53
C GLY A 122 2.50 -6.23 2.02
N MET A 123 1.57 -6.59 1.13
CA MET A 123 0.18 -6.93 1.45
C MET A 123 -0.31 -7.99 0.47
N LEU A 124 -0.85 -9.10 0.99
CA LEU A 124 -1.34 -10.20 0.18
C LEU A 124 -2.62 -10.81 0.77
N VAL A 125 -3.57 -11.16 -0.09
CA VAL A 125 -4.60 -12.16 0.23
C VAL A 125 -4.01 -13.53 -0.10
N LYS A 126 -3.74 -14.38 0.89
CA LYS A 126 -3.19 -15.72 0.71
C LYS A 126 -4.17 -16.76 1.26
N GLY A 127 -4.83 -17.49 0.35
CA GLY A 127 -5.95 -18.36 0.73
C GLY A 127 -7.07 -17.54 1.38
N SER A 128 -7.50 -17.94 2.58
CA SER A 128 -8.50 -17.25 3.39
C SER A 128 -7.91 -16.24 4.39
N ARG A 129 -6.69 -15.75 4.19
CA ARG A 129 -6.02 -14.83 5.12
C ARG A 129 -5.45 -13.60 4.42
N LEU A 130 -5.53 -12.45 5.08
CA LEU A 130 -4.72 -11.28 4.77
C LEU A 130 -3.35 -11.43 5.44
N GLN A 131 -2.29 -11.04 4.73
CA GLN A 131 -0.93 -11.01 5.24
C GLN A 131 -0.31 -9.65 4.95
N LEU A 132 0.07 -8.93 6.00
CA LEU A 132 0.80 -7.68 5.98
C LEU A 132 2.25 -7.92 6.41
N ILE A 133 3.20 -7.39 5.65
CA ILE A 133 4.61 -7.29 6.07
C ILE A 133 4.89 -5.88 6.54
N MET A 134 5.30 -5.76 7.81
CA MET A 134 5.66 -4.50 8.46
C MET A 134 7.06 -4.61 9.04
N PHE A 135 7.74 -3.48 9.20
CA PHE A 135 9.03 -3.41 9.88
C PHE A 135 8.91 -2.48 11.09
N ALA A 136 9.40 -2.94 12.24
CA ALA A 136 9.35 -2.23 13.50
C ALA A 136 10.74 -2.21 14.16
N GLY A 137 11.24 -1.02 14.50
CA GLY A 137 12.53 -0.85 15.14
C GLY A 137 12.45 -1.12 16.62
N LEU A 138 13.10 -2.18 17.09
CA LEU A 138 13.01 -2.59 18.49
C LEU A 138 13.79 -1.59 19.39
N PRO A 139 13.16 -1.06 20.47
CA PRO A 139 13.76 0.01 21.26
C PRO A 139 14.98 -0.42 22.08
N ALA A 140 15.98 0.46 22.13
CA ALA A 140 17.18 0.30 22.93
C ALA A 140 17.84 1.63 23.30
N GLN A 141 18.67 1.65 24.34
CA GLN A 141 19.60 2.73 24.66
C GLN A 141 21.02 2.20 24.46
N GLY A 142 21.69 2.67 23.39
CA GLY A 142 22.92 2.04 22.93
C GLY A 142 22.67 0.57 22.57
N ARG A 143 23.26 -0.35 23.35
CA ARG A 143 23.10 -1.81 23.21
C ARG A 143 22.20 -2.42 24.29
N THR A 144 21.54 -1.63 25.12
CA THR A 144 20.67 -2.12 26.19
C THR A 144 19.21 -2.04 25.76
N VAL A 145 18.47 -3.13 25.91
CA VAL A 145 17.03 -3.21 25.60
C VAL A 145 16.25 -2.20 26.46
N LEU A 146 15.33 -1.47 25.84
CA LEU A 146 14.33 -0.63 26.53
C LEU A 146 12.98 -1.34 26.50
N GLY A 147 12.72 -2.19 27.51
CA GLY A 147 11.52 -3.02 27.60
C GLY A 147 10.24 -2.20 27.65
N ASN A 148 10.20 -1.12 28.45
CA ASN A 148 9.02 -0.25 28.54
C ASN A 148 8.67 0.44 27.21
N GLU A 149 9.68 0.91 26.47
CA GLU A 149 9.48 1.50 25.13
C GLU A 149 9.07 0.43 24.11
N CYS A 150 9.58 -0.80 24.26
CA CYS A 150 9.17 -1.94 23.45
C CYS A 150 7.71 -2.33 23.73
N LEU A 151 7.27 -2.36 24.99
CA LEU A 151 5.88 -2.57 25.36
C LEU A 151 5.01 -1.52 24.68
N LYS A 152 5.37 -0.23 24.81
CA LYS A 152 4.66 0.88 24.16
C LYS A 152 4.52 0.69 22.64
N LEU A 153 5.58 0.26 21.97
CA LEU A 153 5.55 -0.06 20.54
C LEU A 153 4.48 -1.13 20.24
N PHE A 154 4.50 -2.24 20.97
CA PHE A 154 3.63 -3.40 20.73
C PHE A 154 2.21 -3.29 21.32
N SER A 155 1.95 -2.37 22.24
CA SER A 155 0.63 -2.16 22.85
C SER A 155 -0.09 -0.91 22.34
N GLU A 156 0.63 0.16 22.01
CA GLU A 156 0.03 1.46 21.69
C GLU A 156 0.26 1.90 20.25
N VAL A 157 1.38 1.52 19.63
CA VAL A 157 1.74 2.01 18.28
C VAL A 157 1.23 1.08 17.19
N LEU A 158 1.64 -0.18 17.23
CA LEU A 158 1.39 -1.10 16.12
C LEU A 158 -0.09 -1.57 16.03
N PRO A 159 -0.76 -1.96 17.14
CA PRO A 159 -2.13 -2.48 17.05
C PRO A 159 -3.17 -1.55 16.40
N PRO A 160 -3.21 -0.25 16.73
CA PRO A 160 -4.13 0.67 16.06
C PRO A 160 -3.89 0.79 14.56
N ILE A 161 -2.64 0.68 14.10
CA ILE A 161 -2.28 0.83 12.68
C ILE A 161 -2.89 -0.30 11.86
N TRP A 162 -2.62 -1.56 12.20
CA TRP A 162 -3.17 -2.68 11.41
C TRP A 162 -4.68 -2.84 11.63
N HIS A 163 -5.21 -2.58 12.82
CA HIS A 163 -6.66 -2.69 13.06
C HIS A 163 -7.45 -1.68 12.21
N LYS A 164 -7.05 -0.39 12.20
CA LYS A 164 -7.75 0.64 11.40
C LYS A 164 -7.58 0.44 9.89
N SER A 165 -6.57 -0.32 9.49
CA SER A 165 -6.24 -0.53 8.08
C SER A 165 -6.85 -1.80 7.50
N LEU A 166 -6.97 -2.87 8.30
CA LEU A 166 -7.25 -4.22 7.83
C LEU A 166 -8.63 -4.76 8.23
N ILE A 167 -9.49 -3.94 8.84
CA ILE A 167 -10.86 -4.31 9.19
C ILE A 167 -11.83 -3.55 8.30
N ALA A 168 -12.70 -4.27 7.57
CA ALA A 168 -13.63 -3.72 6.60
C ALA A 168 -14.56 -2.64 7.18
N SER A 169 -15.00 -2.78 8.43
CA SER A 169 -15.83 -1.76 9.10
C SER A 169 -15.09 -0.45 9.39
N SER A 170 -13.76 -0.44 9.32
CA SER A 170 -12.93 0.77 9.47
C SER A 170 -12.65 1.46 8.13
N LEU A 171 -13.09 0.89 7.00
CA LEU A 171 -12.86 1.42 5.66
C LEU A 171 -14.00 2.32 5.20
N ASP A 172 -13.65 3.33 4.40
CA ASP A 172 -14.62 4.00 3.56
C ASP A 172 -14.98 3.07 2.40
N LYS A 173 -16.24 2.60 2.39
CA LYS A 173 -16.74 1.68 1.37
C LYS A 173 -16.68 2.28 -0.03
N ASN A 174 -16.93 3.58 -0.17
CA ASN A 174 -16.91 4.25 -1.46
C ASN A 174 -15.48 4.38 -1.99
N GLU A 175 -14.51 4.66 -1.12
CA GLU A 175 -13.10 4.72 -1.49
C GLU A 175 -12.59 3.35 -1.97
N LEU A 176 -12.96 2.27 -1.25
CA LEU A 176 -12.60 0.91 -1.64
C LEU A 176 -13.25 0.50 -2.96
N SER A 177 -14.56 0.74 -3.12
CA SER A 177 -15.27 0.44 -4.37
C SER A 177 -14.63 1.15 -5.55
N ARG A 178 -14.35 2.46 -5.43
CA ARG A 178 -13.66 3.21 -6.49
C ARG A 178 -12.31 2.60 -6.84
N ALA A 179 -11.50 2.19 -5.86
CA ALA A 179 -10.20 1.59 -6.11
C ALA A 179 -10.30 0.28 -6.92
N ILE A 180 -11.31 -0.54 -6.61
CA ILE A 180 -11.58 -1.79 -7.31
C ILE A 180 -12.09 -1.53 -8.73
N GLU A 181 -13.17 -0.76 -8.84
CA GLU A 181 -13.84 -0.41 -10.11
C GLU A 181 -12.86 0.26 -11.07
N THR A 182 -11.99 1.15 -10.59
CA THR A 182 -10.97 1.81 -11.41
C THR A 182 -10.00 0.80 -12.03
N LEU A 183 -9.58 -0.21 -11.28
CA LEU A 183 -8.65 -1.22 -11.81
C LEU A 183 -9.34 -2.20 -12.75
N GLU A 184 -10.62 -2.53 -12.50
CA GLU A 184 -11.45 -3.33 -13.41
C GLU A 184 -11.65 -2.62 -14.75
N ASP A 185 -11.99 -1.32 -14.71
CA ASP A 185 -12.12 -0.48 -15.90
C ASP A 185 -10.80 -0.38 -16.67
N TYR A 186 -9.67 -0.21 -15.97
CA TYR A 186 -8.36 -0.19 -16.59
C TYR A 186 -8.05 -1.50 -17.32
N GLN A 187 -8.33 -2.65 -16.71
CA GLN A 187 -8.13 -3.94 -17.37
C GLN A 187 -9.07 -4.18 -18.53
N PHE A 188 -10.33 -3.77 -18.40
CA PHE A 188 -11.29 -3.83 -19.50
C PHE A 188 -10.77 -3.00 -20.68
N LEU A 189 -10.29 -1.79 -20.42
CA LEU A 189 -9.70 -0.91 -21.43
C LEU A 189 -8.47 -1.55 -22.10
N GLN A 190 -7.61 -2.24 -21.35
CA GLN A 190 -6.50 -3.02 -21.94
C GLN A 190 -7.00 -4.10 -22.91
N SER A 191 -8.12 -4.76 -22.59
CA SER A 191 -8.73 -5.73 -23.51
C SER A 191 -9.27 -5.06 -24.78
N GLU A 192 -9.84 -3.86 -24.65
CA GLU A 192 -10.32 -3.07 -25.79
C GLU A 192 -9.18 -2.61 -26.71
N LEU A 193 -8.00 -2.28 -26.15
CA LEU A 193 -6.83 -1.97 -26.98
C LEU A 193 -6.50 -3.13 -27.94
N ASN A 194 -6.51 -4.36 -27.43
CA ASN A 194 -6.22 -5.54 -28.24
C ASN A 194 -7.31 -5.81 -29.29
N LYS A 195 -8.58 -5.75 -28.91
CA LYS A 195 -9.71 -5.99 -29.82
C LYS A 195 -9.75 -5.00 -30.98
N ASN A 196 -9.46 -3.74 -30.70
CA ASN A 196 -9.58 -2.65 -31.67
C ASN A 196 -8.27 -2.34 -32.42
N ASN A 197 -7.22 -3.16 -32.24
CA ASN A 197 -5.88 -2.90 -32.80
C ASN A 197 -5.32 -1.51 -32.45
N TRP A 198 -5.52 -1.07 -31.20
CA TRP A 198 -4.93 0.14 -30.65
C TRP A 198 -3.68 -0.19 -29.82
N VAL A 199 -2.75 0.75 -29.76
CA VAL A 199 -1.54 0.65 -28.92
C VAL A 199 -1.70 1.41 -27.60
N THR A 200 -2.54 2.44 -27.57
CA THR A 200 -2.85 3.19 -26.35
C THR A 200 -4.20 3.90 -26.46
N PHE A 201 -4.77 4.23 -25.30
CA PHE A 201 -5.95 5.07 -25.16
C PHE A 201 -5.71 6.09 -24.05
N VAL A 202 -5.84 7.37 -24.39
CA VAL A 202 -5.71 8.48 -23.43
C VAL A 202 -7.08 9.12 -23.23
N ALA A 203 -7.66 8.95 -22.05
CA ALA A 203 -9.01 9.45 -21.75
C ALA A 203 -9.05 10.98 -21.73
N ASN A 204 -10.12 11.57 -22.29
CA ASN A 204 -10.44 12.97 -22.04
C ASN A 204 -10.60 13.18 -20.54
N GLY A 205 -10.13 14.31 -20.02
CA GLY A 205 -10.12 14.53 -18.57
C GLY A 205 -8.79 14.17 -17.90
N SER A 206 -7.88 13.49 -18.59
CA SER A 206 -6.62 13.05 -17.98
C SER A 206 -5.69 14.21 -17.64
N ASN A 207 -5.15 14.21 -16.41
CA ASN A 207 -4.08 15.10 -15.98
C ASN A 207 -2.72 14.41 -16.17
N LEU A 208 -2.07 14.72 -17.29
CA LEU A 208 -0.81 14.10 -17.70
C LEU A 208 0.43 14.71 -17.00
N PRO A 209 0.52 16.04 -16.81
CA PRO A 209 1.67 16.65 -16.14
C PRO A 209 1.92 16.13 -14.72
N ARG A 210 3.19 15.98 -14.35
CA ARG A 210 3.61 15.64 -12.98
C ARG A 210 4.02 16.89 -12.22
N SER A 211 3.91 16.86 -10.90
CA SER A 211 4.21 17.99 -10.02
C SER A 211 5.66 18.46 -10.09
N SER A 212 6.61 17.54 -10.35
CA SER A 212 8.01 17.88 -10.65
C SER A 212 8.71 16.74 -11.39
N GLY A 213 9.94 16.97 -11.85
CA GLY A 213 10.75 15.91 -12.49
C GLY A 213 11.15 14.77 -11.53
N ALA A 214 11.08 14.98 -10.21
CA ALA A 214 11.43 14.00 -9.19
C ALA A 214 10.20 13.35 -8.52
N SER A 215 8.99 13.82 -8.86
CA SER A 215 7.74 13.36 -8.27
C SER A 215 6.87 12.71 -9.31
N ASP A 216 6.33 11.55 -8.96
CA ASP A 216 5.32 10.89 -9.76
C ASP A 216 3.91 11.31 -9.33
N THR A 217 3.66 12.44 -8.66
CA THR A 217 2.28 12.90 -8.38
C THR A 217 1.77 13.83 -9.48
N PRO A 218 0.44 13.89 -9.74
CA PRO A 218 -0.11 14.82 -10.73
C PRO A 218 0.10 16.28 -10.31
N LEU A 219 0.25 17.17 -11.28
CA LEU A 219 0.28 18.61 -11.05
C LEU A 219 -1.17 19.12 -10.85
N LEU A 220 -1.52 19.51 -9.63
CA LEU A 220 -2.93 19.79 -9.26
C LEU A 220 -3.41 21.20 -9.66
N ASP A 221 -2.50 22.15 -9.86
CA ASP A 221 -2.82 23.58 -10.05
C ASP A 221 -2.83 24.05 -11.51
N VAL A 222 -2.90 23.13 -12.48
CA VAL A 222 -2.87 23.45 -13.91
C VAL A 222 -4.16 23.02 -14.60
N SER A 223 -4.71 23.92 -15.41
CA SER A 223 -5.97 23.78 -16.16
C SER A 223 -5.86 22.93 -17.43
N THR A 224 -4.66 22.50 -17.83
CA THR A 224 -4.45 21.74 -19.06
C THR A 224 -4.84 20.27 -18.89
N ILE A 225 -6.14 20.04 -18.99
CA ILE A 225 -6.75 18.72 -19.07
C ILE A 225 -6.61 18.19 -20.49
N PHE A 226 -6.27 16.92 -20.65
CA PHE A 226 -6.16 16.30 -21.96
C PHE A 226 -7.53 16.22 -22.65
N GLU A 227 -7.57 16.61 -23.93
CA GLU A 227 -8.70 16.40 -24.83
C GLU A 227 -8.23 15.77 -26.14
N ALA A 228 -8.92 14.70 -26.55
CA ALA A 228 -8.62 13.98 -27.77
C ALA A 228 -8.98 14.79 -29.03
N PRO A 229 -8.11 14.82 -30.04
CA PRO A 229 -8.43 15.43 -31.33
C PRO A 229 -9.51 14.62 -32.04
N GLU A 230 -10.41 15.29 -32.77
CA GLU A 230 -11.59 14.65 -33.39
C GLU A 230 -11.25 13.41 -34.23
N GLY A 231 -10.18 13.47 -35.03
CA GLY A 231 -9.78 12.35 -35.90
C GLY A 231 -9.34 11.08 -35.15
N LEU A 232 -8.94 11.19 -33.88
CA LEU A 232 -8.51 10.05 -33.04
C LEU A 232 -9.47 9.79 -31.88
N LYS A 233 -10.56 10.55 -31.79
CA LYS A 233 -11.53 10.44 -30.70
C LYS A 233 -12.33 9.15 -30.85
N LYS A 234 -12.30 8.32 -29.82
CA LYS A 234 -13.10 7.09 -29.72
C LYS A 234 -13.89 7.08 -28.42
N LEU A 235 -15.05 6.42 -28.47
CA LEU A 235 -15.90 6.15 -27.31
C LEU A 235 -15.65 4.71 -26.86
N VAL A 236 -15.44 4.52 -25.56
CA VAL A 236 -15.34 3.21 -24.94
C VAL A 236 -16.36 3.16 -23.81
N GLU A 237 -17.11 2.06 -23.73
CA GLU A 237 -18.05 1.81 -22.64
C GLU A 237 -17.38 0.89 -21.62
N LEU A 238 -17.00 1.47 -20.47
CA LEU A 238 -16.38 0.77 -19.36
C LEU A 238 -17.44 0.15 -18.45
N PRO A 239 -17.14 -0.98 -17.79
CA PRO A 239 -18.10 -1.68 -16.95
C PRO A 239 -18.54 -0.88 -15.72
N ASN A 240 -17.70 0.01 -15.17
CA ASN A 240 -18.03 0.76 -13.96
C ASN A 240 -18.17 2.27 -14.22
N ALA A 241 -17.18 2.92 -14.85
CA ALA A 241 -17.23 4.36 -15.16
C ALA A 241 -18.16 4.71 -16.33
N GLY A 242 -18.71 3.71 -17.02
CA GLY A 242 -19.59 3.91 -18.16
C GLY A 242 -18.86 4.46 -19.39
N LYS A 243 -19.54 5.32 -20.15
CA LYS A 243 -19.05 5.80 -21.45
C LYS A 243 -17.99 6.90 -21.29
N ILE A 244 -16.77 6.61 -21.72
CA ILE A 244 -15.67 7.58 -21.77
C ILE A 244 -15.23 7.86 -23.21
N LYS A 245 -14.82 9.11 -23.46
CA LYS A 245 -14.20 9.52 -24.72
C LYS A 245 -12.71 9.73 -24.52
N GLY A 246 -11.91 9.44 -25.54
CA GLY A 246 -10.47 9.62 -25.47
C GLY A 246 -9.79 9.42 -26.81
N MET A 247 -8.48 9.63 -26.82
CA MET A 247 -7.63 9.47 -27.99
C MET A 247 -7.18 8.01 -28.08
N ALA A 248 -7.64 7.30 -29.10
CA ALA A 248 -7.15 5.96 -29.42
C ALA A 248 -6.08 6.04 -30.51
N VAL A 249 -4.91 5.47 -30.24
CA VAL A 249 -3.81 5.42 -31.21
C VAL A 249 -3.78 4.03 -31.85
N PRO A 250 -3.98 3.90 -33.18
CA PRO A 250 -3.94 2.61 -33.85
C PRO A 250 -2.51 2.05 -33.91
N ARG A 251 -2.40 0.73 -34.11
CA ARG A 251 -1.12 0.09 -34.45
C ARG A 251 -0.52 0.71 -35.73
N GLY A 252 0.78 0.94 -35.71
CA GLY A 252 1.52 1.59 -36.79
C GLY A 252 2.50 2.63 -36.25
N ILE A 253 2.90 3.56 -37.11
CA ILE A 253 3.79 4.67 -36.73
C ILE A 253 2.93 5.90 -36.45
N THR A 254 3.03 6.45 -35.24
CA THR A 254 2.36 7.70 -34.84
C THR A 254 3.41 8.75 -34.51
N LEU A 255 3.32 9.93 -35.14
CA LEU A 255 4.22 11.06 -34.90
C LEU A 255 3.57 12.08 -33.95
N ILE A 256 4.23 12.35 -32.83
CA ILE A 256 3.84 13.42 -31.89
C ILE A 256 4.74 14.63 -32.16
N VAL A 257 4.21 15.63 -32.87
CA VAL A 257 4.94 16.84 -33.31
C VAL A 257 4.50 18.10 -32.56
N GLY A 258 5.29 19.17 -32.64
CA GLY A 258 5.00 20.46 -31.99
C GLY A 258 6.24 21.16 -31.42
N GLY A 259 6.09 22.43 -31.03
CA GLY A 259 7.17 23.27 -30.48
C GLY A 259 7.78 22.75 -29.17
N GLY A 260 8.94 23.28 -28.80
CA GLY A 260 9.57 23.01 -27.50
C GLY A 260 8.63 23.35 -26.35
N PHE A 261 8.60 22.54 -25.29
CA PHE A 261 7.74 22.74 -24.10
C PHE A 261 6.22 22.65 -24.32
N HIS A 262 5.74 22.21 -25.49
CA HIS A 262 4.29 22.02 -25.77
C HIS A 262 3.72 20.66 -25.30
N GLY A 263 4.29 20.02 -24.28
CA GLY A 263 3.71 18.81 -23.67
C GLY A 263 3.91 17.48 -24.41
N LYS A 264 4.66 17.43 -25.53
CA LYS A 264 4.94 16.19 -26.29
C LYS A 264 5.52 15.07 -25.42
N SER A 265 6.59 15.36 -24.68
CA SER A 265 7.23 14.40 -23.78
C SER A 265 6.35 14.04 -22.58
N THR A 266 5.43 14.94 -22.18
CA THR A 266 4.45 14.67 -21.13
C THR A 266 3.44 13.62 -21.59
N LEU A 267 2.89 13.77 -22.80
CA LEU A 267 2.01 12.76 -23.40
C LEU A 267 2.73 11.43 -23.57
N LEU A 268 3.94 11.44 -24.14
CA LEU A 268 4.71 10.21 -24.38
C LEU A 268 5.10 9.48 -23.09
N ARG A 269 5.34 10.19 -21.98
CA ARG A 269 5.62 9.56 -20.67
C ARG A 269 4.38 8.96 -20.01
N ALA A 270 3.19 9.43 -20.36
CA ALA A 270 1.94 8.91 -19.83
C ALA A 270 1.47 7.65 -20.56
N ILE A 271 1.88 7.48 -21.82
CA ILE A 271 1.71 6.27 -22.64
C ILE A 271 2.72 5.21 -22.21
#